data_AF-A0A349D800-F1
#
_entry.id   AF-A0A349D800-F1
#
_cell.length_a   1.000
_cell.length_b   1.000
_cell.length_c   1.000
_cell.angle_alpha   90.00
_cell.angle_beta   90.00
_cell.angle_gamma   90.00
#
_symmetry.space_group_name_H-M   'P 1'
#
loop_
_entity.id
_entity.type
_entity.pdbx_description
1 polymer ?
#
loop_
_entity_poly.entity_id
_entity_poly.type
_entity_poly.pdbx_seq_one_letter_code
_entity_poly.pdbx_strand_id
1 'polypeptide(L)'
;MLFERYLSTLVRPKKHLGQHFLRDLSIAERTAEAVQFRNSILEIGPGTGVLTRYLLDRTEDLRAVELDAESVDYLLGEGLLNQNQIIQADFLRLNLEPLFSQEFSLVGNFPYNISSQILFKVLENRPRIPECVGMFQKEVA
;
A
#
# COMPACT_ATOMS: atom_id res chain seq x y z
N MET A 1 -0.94 0.46 32.23
CA MET A 1 -0.18 -0.17 31.11
C MET A 1 -0.92 -0.13 29.77
N LEU A 2 -2.24 -0.32 29.69
CA LEU A 2 -3.01 -0.15 28.43
C LEU A 2 -3.19 1.32 28.00
N PHE A 3 -3.16 2.26 28.94
CA PHE A 3 -3.42 3.69 28.68
C PHE A 3 -2.23 4.44 28.04
N GLU A 4 -1.00 4.06 28.38
CA GLU A 4 0.24 4.61 27.78
C GLU A 4 0.38 4.23 26.30
N ARG A 5 -0.10 3.04 25.91
CA ARG A 5 -0.04 2.53 24.52
C ARG A 5 -1.00 3.29 23.58
N TYR A 6 -2.03 3.94 24.12
CA TYR A 6 -2.98 4.73 23.34
C TYR A 6 -2.43 6.12 22.97
N LEU A 7 -1.41 6.61 23.69
CA LEU A 7 -0.86 7.96 23.52
C LEU A 7 0.34 8.04 22.55
N SER A 8 0.76 6.93 21.92
CA SER A 8 1.78 6.93 20.86
C SER A 8 1.24 6.59 19.46
N THR A 9 -0.07 6.56 19.26
CA THR A 9 -0.76 6.01 18.06
C THR A 9 -0.71 6.88 16.80
N LEU A 10 -0.16 8.10 16.87
CA LEU A 10 -0.03 8.95 15.69
C LEU A 10 1.25 8.59 14.94
N VAL A 11 1.14 7.70 13.94
CA VAL A 11 2.19 7.53 12.93
C VAL A 11 2.48 8.89 12.31
N ARG A 12 3.75 9.30 12.32
CA ARG A 12 4.18 10.59 11.77
C ARG A 12 4.89 10.38 10.42
N PRO A 13 4.64 11.26 9.43
CA PRO A 13 5.33 11.18 8.15
C PRO A 13 6.85 11.31 8.31
N LYS A 14 7.58 10.33 7.79
CA LYS A 14 9.04 10.31 7.74
C LYS A 14 9.51 10.84 6.39
N LYS A 15 10.10 12.04 6.38
CA LYS A 15 10.57 12.71 5.15
C LYS A 15 11.56 11.86 4.34
N HIS A 16 12.46 11.14 5.00
CA HIS A 16 13.47 10.30 4.34
C HIS A 16 12.87 9.08 3.62
N LEU A 17 11.65 8.67 3.98
CA LEU A 17 10.89 7.62 3.29
C LEU A 17 9.99 8.18 2.17
N GLY A 18 9.99 9.50 1.95
CA GLY A 18 9.06 10.12 1.00
C GLY A 18 7.59 10.01 1.39
N GLN A 19 7.30 9.79 2.68
CA GLN A 19 5.93 9.59 3.15
C GLN A 19 5.10 10.87 3.08
N HIS A 20 3.98 10.77 2.37
CA HIS A 20 2.90 11.76 2.38
C HIS A 20 1.59 11.01 2.56
N PHE A 21 1.04 11.01 3.78
CA PHE A 21 -0.18 10.26 4.05
C PHE A 21 -1.36 10.85 3.29
N LEU A 22 -2.06 9.96 2.58
CA LEU A 22 -3.33 10.27 1.96
C LEU A 22 -4.36 10.63 3.03
N ARG A 23 -4.97 11.80 2.92
CA ARG A 23 -6.01 12.29 3.85
C ARG A 23 -7.35 12.52 3.16
N ASP A 24 -7.33 12.65 1.84
CA ASP A 24 -8.53 12.89 1.05
C ASP A 24 -9.23 11.56 0.79
N LEU A 25 -10.37 11.38 1.46
CA LEU A 25 -11.19 10.19 1.36
C LEU A 25 -11.80 10.02 -0.05
N SER A 26 -12.12 11.12 -0.73
CA SER A 26 -12.67 11.06 -2.08
C SER A 26 -11.64 10.57 -3.10
N ILE A 27 -10.37 10.95 -2.90
CA ILE A 27 -9.29 10.45 -3.73
C ILE A 27 -9.04 8.97 -3.44
N ALA A 28 -9.02 8.57 -2.17
CA ALA A 28 -8.86 7.17 -1.78
C ALA A 28 -9.95 6.26 -2.38
N GLU A 29 -11.22 6.69 -2.27
CA GLU A 29 -12.37 6.01 -2.85
C GLU A 29 -12.24 5.88 -4.37
N ARG A 30 -11.94 6.98 -5.06
CA ARG A 30 -11.76 6.99 -6.53
C ARG A 30 -10.58 6.13 -6.99
N THR A 31 -9.48 6.11 -6.24
CA THR A 31 -8.34 5.24 -6.52
C THR A 31 -8.74 3.77 -6.39
N ALA A 32 -9.48 3.41 -5.34
CA ALA A 32 -9.99 2.05 -5.17
C ALA A 32 -11.05 1.68 -6.23
N GLU A 33 -11.89 2.61 -6.65
CA GLU A 33 -12.88 2.42 -7.72
C GLU A 33 -12.27 2.18 -9.08
N ALA A 34 -11.12 2.81 -9.36
CA ALA A 34 -10.41 2.67 -10.63
C ALA A 34 -9.84 1.27 -10.83
N VAL A 35 -9.63 0.49 -9.76
CA VAL A 35 -9.16 -0.91 -9.83
C VAL A 35 -10.22 -1.80 -10.51
N GLN A 36 -9.90 -2.29 -11.70
CA GLN A 36 -10.76 -3.19 -12.46
C GLN A 36 -10.44 -4.66 -12.18
N PHE A 37 -9.16 -5.01 -11.99
CA PHE A 37 -8.75 -6.37 -11.70
C PHE A 37 -8.69 -6.57 -10.17
N ARG A 38 -9.70 -7.27 -9.62
CA ARG A 38 -9.95 -7.31 -8.16
C ARG A 38 -9.68 -8.66 -7.51
N ASN A 39 -9.19 -9.64 -8.26
CA ASN A 39 -8.97 -11.00 -7.73
C ASN A 39 -7.96 -11.00 -6.58
N SER A 40 -6.84 -10.30 -6.78
CA SER A 40 -5.79 -10.12 -5.79
C SER A 40 -5.25 -8.69 -5.93
N ILE A 41 -5.00 -8.03 -4.80
CA ILE A 41 -4.49 -6.65 -4.78
C ILE A 41 -3.25 -6.59 -3.89
N LEU A 42 -2.20 -5.93 -4.42
CA LEU A 42 -1.03 -5.53 -3.67
C LEU A 42 -1.04 -4.01 -3.46
N GLU A 43 -1.27 -3.57 -2.23
CA GLU A 43 -1.11 -2.17 -1.84
C GLU A 43 0.36 -1.85 -1.51
N ILE A 44 0.93 -0.80 -2.09
CA ILE A 44 2.23 -0.25 -1.70
C ILE A 44 2.03 0.94 -0.77
N GLY A 45 2.67 0.89 0.40
CA GLY A 45 2.71 1.99 1.35
C GLY A 45 1.32 2.34 1.90
N PRO A 46 0.64 1.42 2.59
CA PRO A 46 -0.67 1.67 3.20
C PRO A 46 -0.66 2.84 4.20
N GLY A 47 0.49 3.13 4.83
CA GLY A 47 0.62 4.21 5.81
C GLY A 47 -0.40 4.10 6.94
N THR A 48 -1.32 5.05 7.02
CA THR A 48 -2.41 5.06 8.04
C THR A 48 -3.68 4.32 7.60
N GLY A 49 -3.62 3.61 6.47
CA GLY A 49 -4.67 2.71 5.99
C GLY A 49 -5.85 3.40 5.33
N VAL A 50 -5.70 4.65 4.89
CA VAL A 50 -6.81 5.42 4.29
C VAL A 50 -7.28 4.76 2.99
N LEU A 51 -6.36 4.37 2.11
CA LEU A 51 -6.69 3.63 0.89
C LEU A 51 -7.06 2.16 1.20
N THR A 52 -6.31 1.50 2.09
CA THR A 52 -6.56 0.13 2.55
C THR A 52 -8.04 -0.13 2.90
N ARG A 53 -8.69 0.79 3.62
CA ARG A 53 -10.12 0.68 3.99
C ARG A 53 -11.03 0.47 2.79
N TYR A 54 -10.80 1.21 1.70
CA TYR A 54 -11.60 1.08 0.48
C TYR A 54 -11.21 -0.15 -0.34
N LEU A 55 -9.96 -0.62 -0.25
CA LEU A 55 -9.51 -1.82 -0.95
C LEU A 55 -10.05 -3.11 -0.32
N LEU A 56 -10.22 -3.13 1.01
CA LEU A 56 -10.83 -4.26 1.72
C LEU A 56 -12.26 -4.57 1.25
N ASP A 57 -13.01 -3.56 0.81
CA ASP A 57 -14.36 -3.74 0.24
C ASP A 57 -14.34 -4.23 -1.23
N ARG A 58 -13.16 -4.32 -1.85
CA ARG A 58 -13.00 -4.64 -3.28
C ARG A 58 -12.45 -6.03 -3.54
N THR A 59 -11.73 -6.62 -2.58
CA THR A 59 -11.09 -7.93 -2.74
C THR A 59 -10.99 -8.67 -1.42
N GLU A 60 -11.05 -10.00 -1.48
CA GLU A 60 -10.78 -10.86 -0.33
C GLU A 60 -9.28 -11.20 -0.18
N ASP A 61 -8.46 -11.00 -1.23
CA ASP A 61 -7.02 -11.28 -1.25
C ASP A 61 -6.22 -9.98 -1.38
N LEU A 62 -6.38 -9.12 -0.37
CA LEU A 62 -5.58 -7.91 -0.19
C LEU A 62 -4.31 -8.21 0.59
N ARG A 63 -3.17 -7.78 0.03
CA ARG A 63 -1.91 -7.70 0.76
C ARG A 63 -1.33 -6.29 0.65
N ALA A 64 -0.58 -5.87 1.65
CA ALA A 64 0.07 -4.58 1.70
C ALA A 64 1.56 -4.74 1.98
N VAL A 65 2.39 -3.95 1.31
CA VAL A 65 3.84 -3.86 1.54
C VAL A 65 4.14 -2.50 2.15
N GLU A 66 4.73 -2.51 3.34
CA GLU A 66 5.06 -1.29 4.08
C GLU A 66 6.51 -1.35 4.57
N LEU A 67 7.27 -0.28 4.35
CA LEU A 67 8.65 -0.19 4.80
C LEU A 67 8.73 0.32 6.25
N ASP A 68 7.78 1.15 6.66
CA ASP A 68 7.73 1.79 7.96
C ASP A 68 7.11 0.89 9.03
N ALA A 69 7.94 0.38 9.93
CA ALA A 69 7.51 -0.48 11.05
C ALA A 69 6.42 0.16 11.92
N GLU A 70 6.45 1.48 12.14
CA GLU A 70 5.41 2.16 12.93
C GLU A 70 4.05 2.12 12.23
N SER A 71 4.03 2.21 10.89
CA SER A 71 2.80 2.08 10.10
C SER A 71 2.30 0.64 10.13
N VAL A 72 3.19 -0.35 10.08
CA VAL A 72 2.84 -1.78 10.23
C VAL A 72 2.19 -2.04 11.60
N ASP A 73 2.84 -1.62 12.68
CA ASP A 73 2.35 -1.80 14.04
C ASP A 73 0.99 -1.10 14.24
N TYR A 74 0.82 0.09 13.66
CA TYR A 74 -0.44 0.82 13.67
C TYR A 74 -1.56 0.04 12.96
N LEU A 75 -1.35 -0.44 11.74
CA LEU A 75 -2.37 -1.15 10.95
C LEU A 75 -2.80 -2.46 11.61
N LEU A 76 -1.85 -3.17 12.22
CA LEU A 76 -2.12 -4.38 13.00
C LEU A 76 -2.83 -4.05 14.33
N GLY A 77 -2.43 -2.98 15.00
CA GLY A 77 -3.00 -2.53 16.27
C GLY A 77 -4.45 -2.08 16.15
N GLU A 78 -4.80 -1.42 15.04
CA GLU A 78 -6.16 -1.04 14.68
C GLU A 78 -7.01 -2.22 14.18
N GLY A 79 -6.40 -3.38 13.92
CA GLY A 79 -7.07 -4.54 13.34
C GLY A 79 -7.54 -4.33 11.90
N LEU A 80 -7.03 -3.31 11.21
CA LEU A 80 -7.39 -3.02 9.82
C LEU A 80 -6.78 -4.05 8.86
N LEU A 81 -5.58 -4.52 9.18
CA LEU A 81 -4.93 -5.64 8.50
C LEU A 81 -4.50 -6.68 9.53
N ASN A 82 -4.41 -7.94 9.10
CA ASN A 82 -3.83 -9.01 9.90
C ASN A 82 -2.41 -9.38 9.44
N GLN A 83 -1.73 -10.24 10.21
CA GLN A 83 -0.34 -10.65 9.98
C GLN A 83 -0.10 -11.30 8.61
N ASN A 84 -1.13 -11.91 7.99
CA ASN A 84 -1.02 -12.52 6.68
C ASN A 84 -1.23 -11.52 5.54
N GLN A 85 -1.79 -10.35 5.85
CA GLN A 85 -2.08 -9.30 4.86
C GLN A 85 -0.98 -8.25 4.78
N ILE A 86 -0.17 -8.03 5.82
CA ILE A 86 0.86 -7.00 5.81
C ILE A 86 2.28 -7.60 5.78
N ILE A 87 3.09 -7.08 4.86
CA ILE A 87 4.48 -7.50 4.64
C ILE A 87 5.36 -6.29 4.93
N GLN A 88 6.13 -6.36 6.02
CA GLN A 88 7.11 -5.32 6.33
C GLN A 88 8.37 -5.52 5.46
N ALA A 89 8.47 -4.79 4.35
CA ALA A 89 9.58 -4.92 3.40
C ALA A 89 9.77 -3.68 2.54
N ASP A 90 10.97 -3.55 1.97
CA ASP A 90 11.23 -2.65 0.85
C ASP A 90 10.65 -3.26 -0.43
N PHE A 91 9.58 -2.65 -0.96
CA PHE A 91 8.92 -3.10 -2.18
C PHE A 91 9.87 -3.26 -3.37
N LEU A 92 10.87 -2.37 -3.53
CA LEU A 92 11.78 -2.44 -4.66
C LEU A 92 12.64 -3.70 -4.62
N ARG A 93 12.96 -4.18 -3.41
CA ARG A 93 13.78 -5.38 -3.16
C ARG A 93 12.95 -6.65 -2.98
N LEU A 94 11.64 -6.53 -2.80
CA LEU A 94 10.75 -7.65 -2.57
C LEU A 94 10.66 -8.55 -3.80
N ASN A 95 10.77 -9.87 -3.58
CA ASN A 95 10.41 -10.86 -4.60
C ASN A 95 8.88 -11.00 -4.63
N LEU A 96 8.30 -10.68 -5.79
CA LEU A 96 6.84 -10.73 -5.98
C LEU A 96 6.35 -12.14 -6.31
N GLU A 97 7.21 -13.08 -6.72
CA GLU A 97 6.86 -14.47 -7.07
C GLU A 97 6.04 -15.19 -6.00
N PRO A 98 6.48 -15.28 -4.74
CA PRO A 98 5.75 -16.03 -3.71
C PRO A 98 4.50 -15.33 -3.18
N LEU A 99 4.23 -14.07 -3.59
CA LEU A 99 3.12 -13.31 -3.02
C LEU A 99 1.79 -13.85 -3.54
N PHE A 100 1.60 -13.95 -4.85
CA PHE A 100 0.35 -14.40 -5.43
C PHE A 100 0.58 -15.56 -6.39
N SER A 101 -0.30 -16.56 -6.35
CA SER A 101 -0.27 -17.66 -7.32
C SER A 101 -0.76 -17.25 -8.71
N GLN A 102 -1.46 -16.12 -8.80
CA GLN A 102 -2.08 -15.59 -10.02
C GLN A 102 -1.64 -14.12 -10.24
N GLU A 103 -2.14 -13.52 -11.32
CA GLU A 103 -2.03 -12.09 -11.58
C GLU A 103 -2.66 -11.26 -10.43
N PHE A 104 -2.16 -10.05 -10.21
CA PHE A 104 -2.66 -9.15 -9.16
C PHE A 104 -2.55 -7.68 -9.60
N SER A 105 -3.48 -6.84 -9.13
CA SER A 105 -3.38 -5.40 -9.31
C SER A 105 -2.44 -4.78 -8.31
N LEU A 106 -1.61 -3.87 -8.78
CA LEU A 106 -0.72 -3.09 -7.92
C LEU A 106 -1.33 -1.71 -7.66
N VAL A 107 -1.54 -1.36 -6.39
CA VAL A 107 -2.27 -0.15 -6.02
C VAL A 107 -1.48 0.65 -4.99
N GLY A 108 -1.57 1.98 -5.01
CA GLY A 108 -1.01 2.77 -3.91
C GLY A 108 -1.10 4.28 -4.06
N ASN A 109 -0.90 4.97 -2.95
CA ASN A 109 -0.49 6.37 -2.95
C ASN A 109 1.04 6.42 -2.92
N PHE A 110 1.66 6.27 -4.09
CA PHE A 110 3.07 5.89 -4.17
C PHE A 110 4.01 6.95 -3.55
N PRO A 111 5.03 6.53 -2.77
CA PRO A 111 6.02 7.45 -2.23
C PRO A 111 6.80 8.13 -3.36
N TYR A 112 6.89 9.45 -3.31
CA TYR A 112 7.38 10.26 -4.44
C TYR A 112 8.85 10.03 -4.78
N ASN A 113 9.65 9.59 -3.81
CA ASN A 113 11.07 9.29 -4.01
C ASN A 113 11.33 8.01 -4.80
N ILE A 114 10.34 7.12 -4.91
CA ILE A 114 10.50 5.79 -5.55
C ILE A 114 9.46 5.49 -6.64
N SER A 115 8.59 6.43 -7.01
CA SER A 115 7.46 6.17 -7.91
C SER A 115 7.89 5.69 -9.30
N SER A 116 8.98 6.23 -9.86
CA SER A 116 9.49 5.78 -11.16
C SER A 116 10.07 4.36 -11.08
N GLN A 117 10.74 4.02 -9.97
CA GLN A 117 11.28 2.70 -9.71
C GLN A 117 10.16 1.67 -9.51
N ILE A 118 9.05 2.07 -8.88
CA ILE A 118 7.84 1.25 -8.81
C ILE A 118 7.33 0.96 -10.22
N LEU A 119 7.20 1.98 -11.09
CA LEU A 119 6.75 1.78 -12.47
C LEU A 119 7.68 0.86 -13.27
N PHE A 120 9.00 1.03 -13.16
CA PHE A 120 9.94 0.12 -13.82
C PHE A 120 9.78 -1.32 -13.34
N LYS A 121 9.67 -1.55 -12.02
CA LYS A 121 9.43 -2.88 -11.46
C LYS A 121 8.09 -3.47 -11.92
N VAL A 122 7.04 -2.64 -12.05
CA VAL A 122 5.76 -3.06 -12.63
C VAL A 122 5.93 -3.51 -14.08
N LEU A 123 6.66 -2.76 -14.90
CA LEU A 123 6.92 -3.11 -16.30
C LEU A 123 7.73 -4.41 -16.44
N GLU A 124 8.72 -4.62 -15.59
CA GLU A 124 9.50 -5.86 -15.51
C GLU A 124 8.63 -7.07 -15.11
N ASN A 125 7.58 -6.84 -14.33
CA ASN A 125 6.65 -7.86 -13.84
C ASN A 125 5.29 -7.81 -14.55
N ARG A 126 5.21 -7.18 -15.73
CA ARG A 126 3.97 -6.97 -16.49
C ARG A 126 3.13 -8.25 -16.69
N PRO A 127 3.70 -9.44 -16.94
CA PRO A 127 2.91 -10.66 -17.07
C PRO A 127 2.12 -11.06 -15.81
N ARG A 128 2.45 -10.48 -14.65
CA ARG A 128 1.79 -10.75 -13.36
C ARG A 128 1.01 -9.55 -12.81
N ILE A 129 1.31 -8.35 -13.32
CA ILE A 129 0.69 -7.09 -12.92
C ILE A 129 -0.06 -6.54 -14.13
N PRO A 130 -1.28 -7.04 -14.41
CA PRO A 130 -2.09 -6.60 -15.56
C PRO A 130 -2.53 -5.14 -15.41
N GLU A 131 -2.55 -4.62 -14.18
CA GLU A 131 -3.05 -3.31 -13.85
C GLU A 131 -2.23 -2.68 -12.70
N CYS A 132 -1.93 -1.39 -12.85
CA CYS A 132 -1.35 -0.55 -11.81
C CYS A 132 -2.21 0.71 -11.65
N VAL A 133 -2.72 0.95 -10.45
CA VAL A 133 -3.58 2.10 -10.13
C VAL A 133 -2.98 2.86 -8.97
N GLY A 134 -2.62 4.12 -9.16
CA GLY A 134 -2.11 4.89 -8.04
C GLY A 134 -1.96 6.35 -8.31
N MET A 135 -1.64 7.07 -7.25
CA MET A 135 -1.35 8.50 -7.31
C MET A 135 0.13 8.73 -7.59
N PHE A 136 0.40 9.59 -8.56
CA PHE A 136 1.73 10.04 -8.92
C PHE A 136 1.82 11.56 -8.78
N GLN A 137 3.02 12.09 -8.53
CA GLN A 137 3.23 13.52 -8.72
C GLN A 137 3.10 13.87 -10.20
N LYS A 138 2.59 15.07 -10.47
CA LYS A 138 2.39 15.58 -11.83
C LYS A 138 3.65 15.54 -12.71
N GLU A 139 4.83 15.62 -12.11
CA GLU A 139 6.12 15.59 -12.84
C GLU A 139 6.53 14.16 -13.28
N VAL A 140 5.88 13.14 -12.73
CA VAL A 140 6.13 11.72 -13.03
C VAL A 140 5.05 11.13 -13.94
N ALA A 141 3.86 11.73 -13.95
CA ALA A 141 2.66 11.28 -14.67
C ALA A 141 2.61 11.72 -16.14
#